data_AF-A0A8K9WRG2-F1
#
_entry.id   AF-A0A8K9WRG2-F1
#
_cell.length_a   1.000
_cell.length_b   1.000
_cell.length_c   1.000
_cell.angle_alpha   90.00
_cell.angle_beta   90.00
_cell.angle_gamma   90.00
#
_symmetry.space_group_name_H-M   'P 1'
#
loop_
_entity.id
_entity.type
_entity.pdbx_description
1 polymer ?
#
loop_
_entity_poly.entity_id
_entity_poly.type
_entity_poly.pdbx_seq_one_letter_code
_entity_poly.pdbx_strand_id
1 'polypeptide(L)' 'EHKSFKDPMVVEKIMSDLDENKDGEVDFQEFVILVAALTVAWNKFFVESLNE' A
#
# COMPACT_ATOMS: atom_id res chain seq x y z
N GLU A 1 10.27 -13.55 11.64
CA GLU A 1 9.54 -14.26 10.56
C GLU A 1 9.74 -13.50 9.26
N HIS A 2 10.28 -14.13 8.21
CA HIS A 2 10.38 -13.51 6.88
C HIS A 2 9.01 -13.66 6.20
N LYS A 3 8.13 -12.66 6.36
CA LYS A 3 6.84 -12.65 5.68
C LYS A 3 7.11 -12.47 4.19
N SER A 4 7.02 -13.54 3.42
CA SER A 4 7.24 -13.52 1.99
C SER A 4 6.11 -12.70 1.36
N PHE A 5 6.42 -11.57 0.76
CA PHE A 5 5.47 -10.73 0.01
C PHE A 5 4.86 -11.45 -1.22
N LYS A 6 5.23 -12.71 -1.46
CA LYS A 6 4.70 -13.57 -2.52
C LYS A 6 3.49 -14.41 -2.09
N ASP A 7 3.01 -14.28 -0.85
CA ASP A 7 1.77 -14.95 -0.46
C ASP A 7 0.60 -14.39 -1.28
N PRO A 8 -0.04 -15.20 -2.14
CA PRO A 8 -1.12 -14.73 -3.01
C PRO A 8 -2.28 -14.13 -2.20
N MET A 9 -2.51 -14.63 -0.99
CA MET A 9 -3.51 -14.08 -0.07
C MET A 9 -3.21 -12.64 0.38
N VAL A 10 -1.93 -12.26 0.46
CA VAL A 10 -1.53 -10.89 0.82
C VAL A 10 -1.78 -9.97 -0.38
N VAL A 11 -1.49 -10.44 -1.59
CA VAL A 11 -1.75 -9.69 -2.82
C VAL A 11 -3.26 -9.51 -3.04
N GLU A 12 -4.06 -10.56 -2.87
CA GLU A 12 -5.52 -10.48 -2.94
C GLU A 12 -6.08 -9.48 -1.93
N LYS A 13 -5.60 -9.53 -0.68
CA LYS A 13 -6.04 -8.58 0.33
C LYS A 13 -5.70 -7.14 -0.04
N ILE A 14 -4.48 -6.89 -0.54
CA ILE A 14 -4.07 -5.55 -0.98
C ILE A 14 -4.94 -5.07 -2.15
N MET A 15 -5.21 -5.93 -3.13
CA MET A 15 -6.10 -5.59 -4.24
C MET A 15 -7.51 -5.27 -3.76
N SER A 16 -8.08 -6.09 -2.86
CA SER A 16 -9.41 -5.82 -2.28
C SER A 16 -9.46 -4.58 -1.40
N ASP A 17 -8.36 -4.23 -0.73
CA ASP A 17 -8.27 -3.00 0.09
C ASP A 17 -8.11 -1.75 -0.79
N LEU A 18 -7.73 -1.90 -2.07
CA LEU A 18 -7.54 -0.81 -3.05
C LEU A 18 -8.74 -0.58 -3.96
N ASP A 19 -9.48 -1.63 -4.27
CA ASP A 19 -10.71 -1.62 -5.07
C ASP A 19 -11.86 -0.94 -4.30
N GLU A 20 -11.82 0.40 -4.25
CA GLU A 20 -12.81 1.21 -3.53
C GLU A 20 -14.17 1.18 -4.22
N ASN A 21 -14.15 1.12 -5.56
CA ASN A 21 -15.36 1.13 -6.36
C ASN A 21 -16.02 -0.28 -6.46
N LYS A 22 -15.29 -1.33 -6.07
CA LYS A 22 -15.70 -2.75 -6.04
C LYS A 22 -16.02 -3.31 -7.43
N ASP A 23 -15.29 -2.86 -8.44
CA ASP A 23 -15.41 -3.36 -9.81
C ASP A 23 -14.55 -4.61 -10.07
N GLY A 24 -13.69 -4.97 -9.11
CA GLY A 24 -12.81 -6.13 -9.18
C GLY A 24 -11.48 -5.87 -9.89
N GLU A 25 -11.22 -4.63 -10.28
CA GLU A 25 -9.96 -4.15 -10.84
C GLU A 25 -9.36 -3.05 -9.94
N VAL A 26 -8.15 -2.61 -10.25
CA VAL A 26 -7.52 -1.45 -9.60
C VAL A 26 -7.20 -0.45 -10.68
N ASP A 27 -7.90 0.67 -10.68
CA ASP A 27 -7.70 1.73 -11.67
C ASP A 27 -6.48 2.62 -11.32
N PHE A 28 -6.15 3.56 -12.23
CA PHE A 28 -5.00 4.44 -12.02
C PHE A 28 -5.16 5.32 -10.76
N GLN A 29 -6.39 5.74 -10.44
CA GLN A 29 -6.66 6.57 -9.26
C GLN A 29 -6.42 5.76 -7.99
N GLU A 30 -6.94 4.54 -7.90
CA GLU A 30 -6.76 3.64 -6.77
C GLU A 30 -5.28 3.26 -6.57
N PHE A 31 -4.54 3.02 -7.66
CA PHE A 31 -3.10 2.82 -7.61
C PHE A 31 -2.32 4.04 -7.08
N VAL A 32 -2.68 5.25 -7.52
CA VAL A 32 -2.01 6.48 -7.05
C VAL A 32 -2.27 6.71 -5.56
N ILE A 33 -3.45 6.34 -5.06
CA ILE A 33 -3.77 6.39 -3.62
C ILE A 33 -2.83 5.46 -2.83
N LEU A 34 -2.57 4.23 -3.31
CA LEU A 34 -1.56 3.34 -2.70
C LEU A 34 -0.18 3.98 -2.63
N VAL A 35 0.29 4.51 -3.76
CA VAL A 35 1.63 5.10 -3.88
C VAL A 35 1.76 6.33 -2.99
N ALA A 36 0.72 7.17 -2.92
CA ALA A 36 0.66 8.31 -2.01
C ALA A 36 0.70 7.87 -0.54
N ALA A 37 -0.08 6.84 -0.16
CA ALA A 37 -0.08 6.30 1.19
C ALA A 37 1.29 5.74 1.59
N LEU A 38 1.95 4.99 0.70
CA LEU A 38 3.32 4.49 0.90
C LEU A 38 4.33 5.62 1.03
N THR A 39 4.23 6.65 0.17
CA THR A 39 5.11 7.82 0.20
C THR A 39 4.95 8.60 1.51
N VAL A 40 3.73 8.78 2.00
CA VAL A 40 3.45 9.45 3.28
C VAL A 40 3.90 8.61 4.46
N ALA A 41 3.68 7.29 4.44
CA ALA A 41 4.16 6.38 5.46
C ALA A 41 5.69 6.40 5.56
N TRP A 42 6.37 6.45 4.41
CA TRP A 42 7.82 6.62 4.36
C TRP A 42 8.25 7.99 4.88
N ASN A 43 7.53 9.05 4.52
CA ASN A 43 7.84 10.40 4.98
C ASN A 43 7.71 10.54 6.50
N LYS A 44 6.72 9.89 7.14
CA LYS A 44 6.63 9.83 8.61
C LYS A 44 7.86 9.16 9.23
N PHE A 45 8.29 8.02 8.66
CA PHE A 45 9.47 7.30 9.11
C PHE A 45 10.75 8.13 8.94
N PHE A 46 10.85 8.88 7.84
CA PHE A 46 11.96 9.77 7.53
C PHE A 46 12.02 10.99 8.46
N VAL A 47 10.88 11.62 8.73
CA VAL A 47 10.78 12.76 9.64
C VAL A 47 11.03 12.35 11.09
N GLU A 48 10.62 11.15 11.52
CA GLU A 48 10.96 10.62 12.85
C GLU A 48 12.47 10.32 12.97
N SER A 49 13.09 9.76 11.93
CA SER A 49 14.54 9.44 11.92
C SER A 49 15.46 10.67 11.87
N LEU A 50 14.94 11.83 11.48
CA LEU A 50 15.68 13.10 11.41
C LEU A 50 15.58 13.96 12.68
N ASN A 51 14.71 13.58 13.63
CA ASN A 51 14.54 14.27 14.91
C ASN A 51 15.33 13.62 16.07
N GLU A 52 16.20 12.64 15.78
CA GLU A 52 17.28 12.16 16.67
C GLU A 52 18.60 12.88 16.39
#